data_AF-A0A5E4MKR4-F1
#
_entry.id   AF-A0A5E4MKR4-F1
#
_cell.length_a   1.000
_cell.length_b   1.000
_cell.length_c   1.000
_cell.angle_alpha   90.00
_cell.angle_beta   90.00
_cell.angle_gamma   90.00
#
_symmetry.space_group_name_H-M   'P 1'
#
loop_
_entity.id
_entity.type
_entity.pdbx_description
1 polymer ?
#
loop_
_entity_poly.entity_id
_entity_poly.type
_entity_poly.pdbx_seq_one_letter_code
_entity_poly.pdbx_strand_id
1 'polypeptide(L)'
;MEANSIVETLCSKLKGKRPPIEIIEHKSKKRIKINKDNNEKISNTLNTKTDQKINMRKLQNEIFKFTTHFDAQNTEAKEQLAIKLGAKPRKKNHLNYKELKEKLKQNTEKKKHQDELFKLPKTMVRTSKMNNRNLNMKKNKQSIDIIKNYGTIKNKK
;
A
#
# COMPACT_ATOMS: atom_id res chain seq x y z
N MET A 1 8.11 69.32 -25.24
CA MET A 1 8.98 68.19 -24.81
C MET A 1 8.39 67.66 -23.53
N GLU A 2 7.50 66.69 -23.62
CA GLU A 2 6.77 66.15 -22.47
C GLU A 2 7.52 64.94 -21.90
N ALA A 3 7.90 65.04 -20.63
CA ALA A 3 8.56 63.99 -19.90
C ALA A 3 7.55 62.87 -19.58
N ASN A 4 7.79 61.68 -20.12
CA ASN A 4 7.03 60.48 -19.79
C ASN A 4 7.22 60.14 -18.30
N SER A 5 6.20 60.43 -17.49
CA SER A 5 6.19 60.05 -16.07
C SER A 5 6.03 58.53 -15.95
N ILE A 6 7.09 57.84 -15.53
CA ILE A 6 7.06 56.40 -15.26
C ILE A 6 6.23 56.19 -13.99
N VAL A 7 5.02 55.65 -14.13
CA VAL A 7 4.15 55.32 -12.99
C VAL A 7 4.59 53.97 -12.40
N GLU A 8 4.93 53.98 -11.11
CA GLU A 8 5.33 52.77 -10.38
C GLU A 8 4.17 51.79 -10.21
N THR A 9 4.30 50.58 -10.76
CA THR A 9 3.34 49.48 -10.56
C THR A 9 3.56 48.79 -9.21
N LEU A 10 2.53 48.13 -8.66
CA LEU A 10 2.64 47.37 -7.39
C LEU A 10 3.81 46.37 -7.38
N CYS A 11 4.16 45.81 -8.54
CA CYS A 11 5.29 44.90 -8.73
C CYS A 11 6.65 45.59 -8.50
N SER A 12 6.77 46.87 -8.86
CA SER A 12 8.00 47.66 -8.68
C SER A 12 8.26 48.03 -7.21
N LYS A 13 7.21 48.07 -6.38
CA LYS A 13 7.30 48.29 -4.93
C LYS A 13 7.79 47.05 -4.16
N LEU A 14 7.72 45.87 -4.77
CA LEU A 14 8.20 44.60 -4.21
C LEU A 14 9.69 44.34 -4.51
N LYS A 15 10.53 45.38 -4.52
CA LYS A 15 12.00 45.25 -4.61
C LYS A 15 12.58 44.85 -3.25
N GLY A 16 12.22 43.67 -2.77
CA GLY A 16 12.96 43.01 -1.69
C GLY A 16 14.31 42.51 -2.19
N LYS A 17 15.32 42.47 -1.32
CA LYS A 17 16.57 41.75 -1.58
C LYS A 17 16.22 40.28 -1.79
N ARG A 18 16.31 39.79 -3.03
CA ARG A 18 16.15 38.36 -3.33
C ARG A 18 17.32 37.63 -2.68
N PRO A 19 17.09 36.50 -1.98
CA PRO A 19 18.20 35.67 -1.53
C PRO A 19 19.04 35.22 -2.73
N PRO A 20 20.36 35.00 -2.57
CA PRO A 20 21.21 34.52 -3.65
C PRO A 20 20.62 33.23 -4.22
N ILE A 21 20.41 33.22 -5.54
CA ILE A 21 19.86 32.08 -6.27
C ILE A 21 21.04 31.17 -6.59
N GLU A 22 21.06 29.99 -5.97
CA GLU A 22 22.03 28.95 -6.30
C GLU A 22 21.50 28.15 -7.50
N ILE A 23 22.12 28.33 -8.66
CA ILE A 23 21.75 27.62 -9.89
C ILE A 23 22.54 26.30 -9.90
N ILE A 24 21.90 25.22 -9.44
CA ILE A 24 22.48 23.87 -9.48
C ILE A 24 22.21 23.26 -10.86
N GLU A 25 23.24 23.19 -11.70
CA GLU A 25 23.16 22.54 -13.01
C GLU A 25 23.27 21.01 -12.84
N HIS A 26 22.14 20.31 -12.99
CA HIS A 26 22.12 18.85 -12.93
C HIS A 26 22.48 18.24 -14.28
N LYS A 27 23.65 17.59 -14.37
CA LYS A 27 24.01 16.76 -15.53
C LYS A 27 23.06 15.57 -15.63
N SER A 28 22.44 15.39 -16.80
CA SER A 28 21.57 14.25 -17.07
C SER A 28 22.41 12.96 -17.04
N LYS A 29 22.14 12.08 -16.08
CA LYS A 29 22.74 10.74 -16.08
C LYS A 29 22.06 9.92 -17.19
N LYS A 30 22.85 9.43 -18.16
CA LYS A 30 22.35 8.49 -19.17
C LYS A 30 21.75 7.29 -18.45
N ARG A 31 20.48 6.97 -18.76
CA ARG A 31 19.85 5.74 -18.27
C ARG A 31 20.65 4.57 -18.84
N ILE A 32 21.37 3.86 -17.97
CA ILE A 32 21.90 2.54 -18.32
C ILE A 32 20.67 1.69 -18.60
N LYS A 33 20.46 1.34 -19.87
CA LYS A 33 19.52 0.28 -20.23
C LYS A 33 20.12 -1.00 -19.66
N ILE A 34 19.68 -1.38 -18.46
CA ILE A 34 19.84 -2.75 -18.01
C ILE A 34 19.01 -3.54 -19.01
N ASN A 35 19.67 -4.12 -20.00
CA ASN A 35 19.08 -5.22 -20.75
C ASN A 35 18.74 -6.24 -19.68
N LYS A 36 17.45 -6.38 -19.38
CA LYS A 36 16.96 -7.59 -18.75
C LYS A 36 17.16 -8.65 -19.81
N ASP A 37 18.35 -9.23 -19.81
CA ASP A 37 18.55 -10.54 -20.38
C ASP A 37 17.66 -11.46 -19.55
N ASN A 38 16.39 -11.57 -19.96
CA ASN A 38 15.50 -12.65 -19.58
C ASN A 38 16.01 -13.94 -20.25
N ASN A 39 17.28 -14.26 -20.06
CA ASN A 39 17.78 -15.61 -20.12
C ASN A 39 17.68 -16.17 -18.70
N GLU A 40 16.45 -16.18 -18.17
CA GLU A 40 16.08 -17.27 -17.29
C GLU A 40 16.21 -18.52 -18.17
N LYS A 41 17.35 -19.19 -18.04
CA LYS A 41 17.47 -20.58 -18.42
C LYS A 41 16.32 -21.27 -17.70
N ILE A 42 15.22 -21.49 -18.42
CA ILE A 42 14.23 -22.49 -18.06
C ILE A 42 14.98 -23.81 -18.24
N SER A 43 15.81 -24.13 -17.25
CA SER A 43 16.32 -25.47 -17.09
C SER A 43 15.09 -26.29 -16.73
N ASN A 44 14.54 -26.95 -17.74
CA ASN A 44 13.65 -28.08 -17.59
C ASN A 44 14.38 -29.16 -16.78
N THR A 45 14.51 -28.97 -15.47
CA THR A 45 14.84 -30.05 -14.53
C THR A 45 13.53 -30.66 -14.10
N LEU A 46 12.86 -31.30 -15.05
CA LEU A 46 12.05 -32.47 -14.71
C LEU A 46 13.02 -33.52 -14.17
N ASN A 47 12.67 -34.09 -13.02
CA ASN A 47 13.29 -35.27 -12.40
C ASN A 47 14.50 -35.02 -11.48
N THR A 48 14.22 -34.57 -10.26
CA THR A 48 14.88 -35.14 -9.06
C THR A 48 13.85 -35.46 -7.98
N LYS A 49 13.41 -36.72 -7.97
CA LYS A 49 13.05 -37.58 -6.83
C LYS A 49 12.51 -36.89 -5.56
N THR A 50 11.18 -36.94 -5.42
CA THR A 50 10.47 -37.58 -4.30
C THR A 50 11.21 -37.61 -2.95
N ASP A 51 10.90 -36.62 -2.10
CA ASP A 51 10.88 -36.67 -0.61
C ASP A 51 11.01 -35.28 0.04
N GLN A 52 10.74 -34.21 -0.70
CA GLN A 52 10.52 -32.91 -0.08
C GLN A 52 9.12 -32.90 0.54
N LYS A 53 9.04 -33.13 1.87
CA LYS A 53 7.85 -32.85 2.69
C LYS A 53 7.20 -31.57 2.18
N ILE A 54 6.00 -31.69 1.60
CA ILE A 54 5.26 -30.57 1.04
C ILE A 54 4.99 -29.62 2.20
N ASN A 55 5.73 -28.52 2.24
CA ASN A 55 5.51 -27.50 3.24
C ASN A 55 4.21 -26.79 2.86
N MET A 56 3.13 -27.06 3.60
CA MET A 56 1.81 -26.48 3.35
C MET A 56 1.87 -24.96 3.22
N ARG A 57 2.79 -24.29 3.93
CA ARG A 57 2.98 -22.84 3.82
C ARG A 57 3.59 -22.42 2.49
N LYS A 58 4.52 -23.21 1.93
CA LYS A 58 5.07 -22.96 0.58
C LYS A 58 3.97 -23.15 -0.47
N LEU A 59 3.20 -24.24 -0.37
CA LEU A 59 2.09 -24.52 -1.28
C LEU A 59 1.02 -23.43 -1.23
N GLN A 60 0.62 -23.01 -0.02
CA GLN A 60 -0.32 -21.89 0.18
C GLN A 60 0.21 -20.59 -0.45
N ASN A 61 1.51 -20.30 -0.29
CA ASN A 61 2.13 -19.12 -0.89
C ASN A 61 2.19 -19.22 -2.42
N GLU A 62 2.44 -20.39 -2.98
CA GLU A 62 2.43 -20.62 -4.44
C GLU A 62 1.02 -20.44 -5.00
N ILE A 63 0.01 -21.06 -4.38
CA ILE A 63 -1.41 -20.84 -4.71
C ILE A 63 -1.76 -19.36 -4.61
N PHE A 64 -1.33 -18.68 -3.55
CA PHE A 64 -1.56 -17.25 -3.39
C PHE A 64 -0.88 -16.42 -4.49
N LYS A 65 0.35 -16.75 -4.88
CA LYS A 65 1.02 -16.09 -6.01
C LYS A 65 0.22 -16.33 -7.30
N PHE A 66 -0.14 -17.57 -7.63
CA PHE A 66 -0.91 -17.86 -8.85
C PHE A 66 -2.28 -17.16 -8.87
N THR A 67 -2.98 -17.11 -7.74
CA THR A 67 -4.29 -16.43 -7.65
C THR A 67 -4.19 -14.90 -7.69
N THR A 68 -3.09 -14.32 -7.18
CA THR A 68 -2.92 -12.85 -7.13
C THR A 68 -2.18 -12.26 -8.32
N HIS A 69 -1.34 -13.06 -9.01
CA HIS A 69 -0.48 -12.59 -10.10
C HIS A 69 -1.14 -12.70 -11.48
N PHE A 70 -2.42 -13.10 -11.56
CA PHE A 70 -3.10 -13.24 -12.85
C PHE A 70 -3.40 -11.91 -13.55
N ASP A 71 -3.38 -10.78 -12.82
CA ASP A 71 -3.60 -9.47 -13.42
C ASP A 71 -2.37 -8.57 -13.29
N ALA A 72 -1.66 -8.40 -14.41
CA ALA A 72 -0.79 -7.23 -14.63
C ALA A 72 -1.53 -5.90 -14.36
N GLN A 73 -2.87 -5.93 -14.34
CA GLN A 73 -3.81 -4.85 -14.10
C GLN A 73 -4.07 -4.52 -12.62
N ASN A 74 -3.55 -5.28 -11.64
CA ASN A 74 -3.66 -4.97 -10.21
C ASN A 74 -2.77 -3.76 -9.79
N THR A 75 -2.92 -2.66 -10.52
CA THR A 75 -2.23 -1.39 -10.32
C THR A 75 -2.60 -0.77 -8.99
N GLU A 76 -3.85 -0.92 -8.55
CA GLU A 76 -4.33 -0.38 -7.28
C GLU A 76 -3.63 -1.04 -6.08
N ALA A 77 -3.51 -2.37 -6.06
CA ALA A 77 -2.83 -3.09 -4.97
C ALA A 77 -1.34 -2.71 -4.87
N LYS A 78 -0.67 -2.56 -6.02
CA LYS A 78 0.73 -2.11 -6.10
C LYS A 78 0.88 -0.66 -5.66
N GLU A 79 -0.04 0.22 -6.06
CA GLU A 79 -0.06 1.62 -5.65
C GLU A 79 -0.28 1.76 -4.15
N GLN A 80 -1.23 1.01 -3.57
CA GLN A 80 -1.47 0.98 -2.13
C GLN A 80 -0.24 0.50 -1.35
N LEU A 81 0.46 -0.52 -1.85
CA LEU A 81 1.71 -0.99 -1.25
C LEU A 81 2.79 0.10 -1.31
N ALA A 82 2.97 0.75 -2.46
CA ALA A 82 3.94 1.82 -2.61
C ALA A 82 3.65 2.98 -1.63
N ILE A 83 2.37 3.37 -1.47
CA ILE A 83 1.96 4.39 -0.51
C ILE A 83 2.29 3.97 0.93
N LYS A 84 2.03 2.71 1.31
CA LYS A 84 2.41 2.17 2.64
C LYS A 84 3.92 2.20 2.88
N LEU A 85 4.72 2.05 1.81
CA LEU A 85 6.18 2.17 1.85
C LEU A 85 6.67 3.63 1.84
N GLY A 86 5.76 4.61 1.88
CA GLY A 86 6.07 6.04 1.94
C GLY A 86 6.11 6.75 0.58
N ALA A 87 5.71 6.08 -0.51
CA ALA A 87 5.56 6.76 -1.79
C ALA A 87 4.41 7.79 -1.74
N LYS A 88 4.58 8.91 -2.44
CA LYS A 88 3.54 9.93 -2.55
C LYS A 88 2.38 9.41 -3.40
N PRO A 89 1.11 9.51 -2.94
CA PRO A 89 -0.04 9.09 -3.73
C PRO A 89 -0.20 9.93 -5.00
N ARG A 90 -0.75 9.33 -6.06
CA ARG A 90 -0.99 10.03 -7.32
C ARG A 90 -2.07 11.10 -7.16
N LYS A 91 -1.98 12.16 -7.98
CA LYS A 91 -3.01 13.21 -8.01
C LYS A 91 -4.31 12.62 -8.59
N LYS A 92 -5.44 13.00 -7.98
CA LYS A 92 -6.77 12.62 -8.48
C LYS A 92 -7.09 13.36 -9.79
N ASN A 93 -7.91 12.75 -10.62
CA ASN A 93 -8.41 13.39 -11.83
C ASN A 93 -9.31 14.59 -11.47
N HIS A 94 -9.26 15.61 -12.31
CA HIS A 94 -10.16 16.76 -12.20
C HIS A 94 -11.59 16.29 -12.51
N LEU A 95 -12.51 16.53 -11.58
CA LEU A 95 -13.93 16.18 -11.69
C LEU A 95 -14.76 17.43 -11.44
N ASN A 96 -15.91 17.53 -12.10
CA ASN A 96 -16.87 18.59 -11.82
C ASN A 96 -17.36 18.47 -10.37
N TYR A 97 -17.54 19.59 -9.68
CA TYR A 97 -17.96 19.60 -8.28
C TYR A 97 -19.30 18.89 -8.04
N LYS A 98 -20.27 19.03 -8.95
CA LYS A 98 -21.58 18.38 -8.82
C LYS A 98 -21.45 16.86 -8.84
N GLU A 99 -20.68 16.32 -9.79
CA GLU A 99 -20.40 14.89 -9.90
C GLU A 99 -19.59 14.36 -8.70
N LEU A 100 -18.61 15.13 -8.23
CA LEU A 100 -17.82 14.76 -7.07
C LEU A 100 -18.69 14.63 -5.82
N LYS A 101 -19.60 15.58 -5.61
CA LYS A 101 -20.53 15.58 -4.47
C LYS A 101 -21.45 14.36 -4.51
N GLU A 102 -21.96 14.02 -5.68
CA GLU A 102 -22.81 12.84 -5.87
C GLU A 102 -22.04 11.54 -5.58
N LYS A 103 -20.83 11.38 -6.13
CA LYS A 103 -19.97 10.22 -5.86
C LYS A 103 -19.64 10.07 -4.38
N LEU A 104 -19.36 11.17 -3.69
CA LEU A 104 -19.11 11.15 -2.24
C LEU A 104 -20.36 10.69 -1.48
N LYS A 105 -21.54 11.19 -1.83
CA LYS A 105 -22.82 10.76 -1.21
C LYS A 105 -23.03 9.25 -1.40
N GLN A 106 -22.93 8.75 -2.63
CA GLN A 106 -23.07 7.31 -2.93
C GLN A 106 -22.05 6.47 -2.16
N ASN A 107 -20.79 6.92 -2.06
CA ASN A 107 -19.76 6.20 -1.30
C ASN A 107 -20.07 6.16 0.20
N THR A 108 -20.59 7.26 0.77
CA THR A 108 -20.99 7.28 2.18
C THR A 108 -22.15 6.34 2.47
N GLU A 109 -23.14 6.27 1.57
CA GLU A 109 -24.29 5.36 1.70
C GLU A 109 -23.87 3.91 1.59
N LYS A 110 -23.02 3.57 0.60
CA LYS A 110 -22.44 2.22 0.47
C LYS A 110 -21.66 1.81 1.72
N LYS A 111 -20.88 2.72 2.29
CA LYS A 111 -20.11 2.45 3.51
C LYS A 111 -21.03 2.19 4.70
N LYS A 112 -22.08 3.00 4.88
CA LYS A 112 -23.08 2.77 5.95
C LYS A 112 -23.76 1.41 5.81
N HIS A 113 -24.18 1.05 4.60
CA HIS A 113 -24.81 -0.24 4.33
C HIS A 113 -23.85 -1.41 4.61
N GLN A 114 -22.57 -1.28 4.23
CA GLN A 114 -21.54 -2.28 4.58
C GLN A 114 -21.36 -2.38 6.09
N ASP A 115 -21.25 -1.26 6.79
CA ASP A 115 -21.11 -1.23 8.25
C ASP A 115 -22.33 -1.85 8.94
N GLU A 116 -23.54 -1.63 8.42
CA GLU A 116 -24.78 -2.28 8.89
C GLU A 116 -24.74 -3.80 8.69
N LEU A 117 -24.34 -4.27 7.50
CA LEU A 117 -24.16 -5.71 7.24
C LEU A 117 -23.13 -6.34 8.20
N PHE A 118 -22.05 -5.63 8.54
CA PHE A 118 -21.05 -6.12 9.50
C PHE A 118 -21.52 -6.08 10.96
N LYS A 119 -22.50 -5.23 11.30
CA LYS A 119 -23.13 -5.18 12.63
C LYS A 119 -24.17 -6.27 12.82
N LEU A 120 -24.71 -6.85 11.74
CA LEU A 120 -25.59 -8.01 11.84
C LEU A 120 -24.85 -9.14 12.57
N PRO A 121 -25.46 -9.78 13.58
CA PRO A 121 -24.81 -10.84 14.31
C PRO A 121 -24.48 -11.99 13.36
N LYS A 122 -23.22 -12.46 13.39
CA LYS A 122 -22.70 -13.60 12.59
C LYS A 122 -23.39 -14.93 12.90
N THR A 123 -24.49 -14.92 13.65
CA THR A 123 -25.20 -16.06 14.21
C THR A 123 -26.28 -16.64 13.29
N MET A 124 -26.43 -16.13 12.06
CA MET A 124 -27.33 -16.74 11.07
C MET A 124 -26.74 -17.97 10.35
N VAL A 125 -25.51 -18.38 10.64
CA VAL A 125 -25.13 -19.77 10.40
C VAL A 125 -25.65 -20.56 11.59
N ARG A 126 -26.87 -21.10 11.45
CA ARG A 126 -27.43 -22.10 12.34
C ARG A 126 -26.56 -23.35 12.25
N THR A 127 -25.41 -23.35 12.91
CA THR A 127 -24.70 -24.59 13.23
C THR A 127 -25.71 -25.39 14.05
N SER A 128 -26.10 -26.55 13.54
CA SER A 128 -26.98 -27.48 14.23
C SER A 128 -26.54 -27.61 15.69
N LYS A 129 -27.51 -27.62 16.60
CA LYS A 129 -27.30 -27.76 18.05
C LYS A 129 -26.45 -28.99 18.34
N MET A 130 -25.13 -28.84 18.41
CA MET A 130 -24.25 -29.77 19.12
C MET A 130 -24.03 -29.18 20.50
N ASN A 131 -24.84 -29.70 21.43
CA ASN A 131 -24.68 -29.73 22.87
C ASN A 131 -23.47 -28.94 23.42
N ASN A 132 -23.78 -27.84 24.10
CA ASN A 132 -22.87 -27.06 24.93
C ASN A 132 -22.17 -27.95 25.96
N ARG A 133 -21.04 -28.56 25.59
CA ARG A 133 -19.99 -28.84 26.56
C ARG A 133 -19.28 -27.51 26.79
N ASN A 134 -19.48 -26.94 27.97
CA ASN A 134 -18.72 -25.78 28.46
C ASN A 134 -17.23 -26.14 28.46
N LEU A 135 -16.55 -25.92 27.33
CA LEU A 135 -15.11 -25.89 27.28
C LEU A 135 -14.70 -24.57 27.90
N ASN A 136 -14.45 -24.61 29.22
CA ASN A 136 -13.71 -23.58 29.96
C ASN A 136 -12.29 -23.49 29.37
N MET A 137 -12.16 -22.91 28.18
CA MET A 137 -10.87 -22.56 27.62
C MET A 137 -10.40 -21.32 28.37
N LYS A 138 -9.54 -21.54 29.37
CA LYS A 138 -8.74 -20.47 29.98
C LYS A 138 -8.06 -19.72 28.83
N LYS A 139 -8.53 -18.50 28.55
CA LYS A 139 -7.88 -17.59 27.62
C LYS A 139 -6.52 -17.24 28.23
N ASN A 140 -5.50 -18.02 27.90
CA ASN A 140 -4.13 -17.60 28.16
C ASN A 140 -3.94 -16.33 27.33
N LYS A 141 -3.88 -15.17 28.00
CA LYS A 141 -3.40 -13.91 27.45
C LYS A 141 -1.92 -14.11 27.10
N GLN A 142 -1.64 -14.84 26.03
CA GLN A 142 -0.33 -14.78 25.41
C GLN A 142 -0.24 -13.40 24.78
N SER A 143 0.46 -12.52 25.48
CA SER A 143 0.88 -11.23 24.95
C SER A 143 1.55 -11.47 23.59
N ILE A 144 1.15 -10.69 22.60
CA ILE A 144 1.68 -10.63 21.21
C ILE A 144 3.18 -10.26 21.15
N ASP A 145 3.86 -10.15 22.30
CA ASP A 145 5.30 -9.97 22.37
C ASP A 145 6.02 -11.26 21.97
N ILE A 146 6.35 -11.34 20.68
CA ILE A 146 7.23 -12.34 20.07
C ILE A 146 8.53 -12.48 20.89
N ILE A 147 9.01 -11.39 21.49
CA ILE A 147 10.24 -11.31 22.27
C ILE A 147 10.19 -12.20 23.53
N LYS A 148 9.01 -12.47 24.12
CA LYS A 148 8.91 -13.35 25.31
C LYS A 148 9.34 -14.78 25.03
N ASN A 149 9.23 -15.26 23.79
CA ASN A 149 9.68 -16.59 23.41
C ASN A 149 11.19 -16.69 23.20
N TYR A 150 11.89 -15.56 23.01
CA TYR A 150 13.32 -15.54 22.66
C TYR A 150 14.24 -15.09 23.81
N GLY A 151 13.70 -14.95 25.02
CA GLY A 151 14.47 -14.64 26.23
C GLY A 151 14.77 -13.14 26.42
N THR A 152 15.25 -12.78 27.61
CA THR A 152 15.60 -11.39 27.95
C THR A 152 17.07 -11.13 27.65
N ILE A 153 17.35 -10.09 26.86
CA ILE A 153 18.72 -9.64 26.57
C ILE A 153 19.21 -8.84 27.78
N LYS A 154 20.18 -9.38 28.52
CA LYS A 154 20.90 -8.63 29.56
C LYS A 154 22.08 -7.92 28.91
N ASN A 155 22.01 -6.60 28.82
CA ASN A 155 23.16 -5.80 28.44
C ASN A 155 24.19 -5.84 29.59
N LYS A 156 25.43 -6.24 29.31
CA LYS A 156 26.53 -6.10 30.27
C LYS A 156 26.85 -4.60 30.40
N LYS A 157 26.92 -4.14 31.66
CA LYS A 157 27.44 -2.81 32.02
C LYS A 157 28.93 -2.75 31.76
#